data_AF-K3WUT9-F1
#
_entry.id   AF-K3WUT9-F1
#
_cell.length_a   1.000
_cell.length_b   1.000
_cell.length_c   1.000
_cell.angle_alpha   90.00
_cell.angle_beta   90.00
_cell.angle_gamma   90.00
#
_symmetry.space_group_name_H-M   'P 1'
#
loop_
_entity.id
_entity.type
_entity.pdbx_description
1 polymer ?
#
loop_
_entity_poly.entity_id
_entity_poly.type
_entity_poly.pdbx_seq_one_letter_code
_entity_poly.pdbx_strand_id
1 'polypeptide(L)'
;MRSPLINDIVGKFACVFVDVACGTFINALTGPSVNINTTRIHVYITQTPAGTSVKNMGHYAQSIRDDTFRRYDYGCSCSKLLPISLCLSAICKNKAIYGTFEPPTYDLSKMKYPRTHFITGAQDTLATAKDLVKLRSRLPSGTIFSENNVQYGHLDYTWATNANEVIYKDMIAKMKLFEGKEY
;
A
#
# COMPACT_ATOMS: atom_id res chain seq x y z
N MET A 1 -12.06 6.30 24.36
CA MET A 1 -13.50 6.00 24.25
C MET A 1 -13.96 6.49 22.88
N ARG A 2 -14.34 5.59 21.97
CA ARG A 2 -14.92 5.95 20.66
C ARG A 2 -16.44 6.10 20.86
N SER A 3 -16.96 7.33 20.81
CA SER A 3 -18.41 7.54 20.78
C SER A 3 -18.87 7.49 19.32
N PRO A 4 -19.73 6.53 18.94
CA PRO A 4 -20.24 6.42 17.57
C PRO A 4 -20.97 7.69 17.11
N LEU A 5 -21.70 8.33 18.04
CA LEU A 5 -22.41 9.58 17.80
C LEU A 5 -21.47 10.75 17.50
N ILE A 6 -20.36 10.87 18.23
CA ILE A 6 -19.39 11.94 18.00
C ILE A 6 -18.69 11.75 16.65
N ASN A 7 -18.33 10.51 16.30
CA ASN A 7 -17.72 10.21 15.00
C ASN A 7 -18.68 10.46 13.83
N ASP A 8 -19.96 10.13 13.97
CA ASP A 8 -20.98 10.38 12.94
C ASP A 8 -21.24 11.89 12.76
N ILE A 9 -21.33 12.64 13.86
CA ILE A 9 -21.49 14.10 13.83
C ILE A 9 -20.24 14.75 13.21
N VAL A 10 -19.05 14.41 13.69
CA VAL A 10 -17.79 14.95 13.14
C VAL A 10 -17.65 14.58 11.66
N GLY A 11 -17.98 13.35 11.24
CA GLY A 11 -17.96 12.96 9.84
C GLY A 11 -18.92 13.73 8.95
N LYS A 12 -20.17 13.90 9.41
CA LYS A 12 -21.20 14.62 8.67
C LYS A 12 -20.89 16.11 8.52
N PHE A 13 -20.32 16.73 9.56
CA PHE A 13 -20.06 18.17 9.56
C PHE A 13 -18.63 18.55 9.15
N ALA A 14 -17.62 17.67 9.30
CA ALA A 14 -16.24 17.97 8.90
C ALA A 14 -16.12 18.26 7.40
N CYS A 15 -16.85 17.54 6.54
CA CYS A 15 -16.87 17.84 5.11
C CYS A 15 -17.73 19.06 4.75
N VAL A 16 -18.66 19.48 5.61
CA VAL A 16 -19.45 20.72 5.43
C VAL A 16 -18.61 21.96 5.74
N PHE A 17 -17.75 21.89 6.75
CA PHE A 17 -16.85 23.01 7.12
C PHE A 17 -15.54 23.02 6.31
N VAL A 18 -15.18 21.91 5.66
CA VAL A 18 -13.97 21.80 4.85
C VAL A 18 -14.26 21.06 3.53
N ASP A 19 -15.14 21.64 2.71
CA ASP A 19 -15.52 21.13 1.38
C ASP A 19 -14.28 20.87 0.49
N VAL A 20 -13.26 21.71 0.65
CA VAL A 20 -11.98 21.63 -0.07
C VAL A 20 -11.09 20.47 0.43
N ALA A 21 -11.28 19.94 1.65
CA ALA A 21 -10.36 18.93 2.19
C ALA A 21 -10.78 17.48 1.93
N CYS A 22 -12.07 17.15 1.95
CA CYS A 22 -12.49 15.73 1.88
C CYS A 22 -12.23 15.08 0.50
N GLY A 23 -12.50 15.80 -0.60
CA GLY A 23 -12.18 15.31 -1.95
C GLY A 23 -10.70 15.51 -2.32
N THR A 24 -10.14 16.68 -2.00
CA THR A 24 -8.80 17.08 -2.46
C THR A 24 -7.68 16.37 -1.72
N PHE A 25 -7.77 16.18 -0.40
CA PHE A 25 -6.70 15.51 0.35
C PHE A 25 -6.61 14.02 0.01
N ILE A 26 -7.77 13.36 -0.13
CA ILE A 26 -7.85 11.97 -0.54
C ILE A 26 -7.30 11.83 -1.97
N ASN A 27 -7.83 12.60 -2.92
CA ASN A 27 -7.35 12.54 -4.31
C ASN A 27 -5.87 12.96 -4.47
N ALA A 28 -5.36 13.86 -3.63
CA ALA A 28 -3.93 14.23 -3.65
C ALA A 28 -3.01 13.08 -3.25
N LEU A 29 -3.46 12.20 -2.34
CA LEU A 29 -2.70 11.03 -1.91
C LEU A 29 -2.93 9.83 -2.80
N THR A 30 -4.16 9.62 -3.26
CA THR A 30 -4.61 8.38 -3.91
C THR A 30 -4.83 8.50 -5.40
N GLY A 31 -4.67 9.69 -5.95
CA GLY A 31 -4.96 10.00 -7.34
C GLY A 31 -6.42 10.41 -7.55
N PRO A 32 -6.71 11.18 -8.62
CA PRO A 32 -8.05 11.62 -8.92
C PRO A 32 -8.95 10.45 -9.31
N SER A 33 -10.21 10.52 -8.88
CA SER A 33 -11.26 9.60 -9.31
C SER A 33 -12.52 10.35 -9.72
N VAL A 34 -13.14 9.88 -10.80
CA VAL A 34 -14.48 10.28 -11.25
C VAL A 34 -15.54 9.21 -10.94
N ASN A 35 -15.14 8.10 -10.31
CA ASN A 35 -16.00 6.92 -10.11
C ASN A 35 -16.53 6.80 -8.67
N ILE A 36 -16.14 7.70 -7.75
CA ILE A 36 -16.57 7.64 -6.34
C ILE A 36 -17.99 8.21 -6.17
N ASN A 37 -18.82 7.51 -5.39
CA ASN A 37 -20.12 8.04 -4.98
C ASN A 37 -19.95 9.16 -3.94
N THR A 38 -20.05 10.41 -4.38
CA THR A 38 -19.85 11.60 -3.55
C THR A 38 -20.83 11.69 -2.37
N THR A 39 -22.06 11.21 -2.54
CA THR A 39 -23.06 11.18 -1.46
C THR A 39 -22.65 10.29 -0.28
N ARG A 40 -21.71 9.36 -0.50
CA ARG A 40 -21.18 8.43 0.50
C ARG A 40 -19.84 8.84 1.11
N ILE A 41 -19.28 10.00 0.74
CA ILE A 41 -17.99 10.48 1.28
C ILE A 41 -17.98 10.50 2.81
N HIS A 42 -19.06 10.95 3.44
CA HIS A 42 -19.19 10.96 4.91
C HIS A 42 -19.00 9.57 5.53
N VAL A 43 -19.44 8.51 4.86
CA VAL A 43 -19.19 7.12 5.31
C VAL A 43 -17.72 6.76 5.15
N TYR A 44 -17.12 7.07 3.99
CA TYR A 44 -15.73 6.71 3.74
C TYR A 44 -14.76 7.37 4.72
N ILE A 45 -14.94 8.68 4.98
CA ILE A 45 -14.04 9.46 5.83
C ILE A 45 -14.22 9.21 7.34
N THR A 46 -15.41 8.74 7.77
CA THR A 46 -15.61 8.35 9.18
C THR A 46 -14.98 7.01 9.51
N GLN A 47 -14.80 6.15 8.49
CA GLN A 47 -14.19 4.83 8.63
C GLN A 47 -12.72 4.81 8.22
N THR A 48 -12.24 5.82 7.50
CA THR A 48 -10.88 5.89 6.95
C THR A 48 -10.18 7.20 7.34
N PRO A 49 -8.99 7.15 7.94
CA PRO A 49 -8.21 5.95 8.26
C PRO A 49 -8.73 5.19 9.50
N ALA A 50 -8.65 3.86 9.48
CA ALA A 50 -9.01 3.02 10.63
C ALA A 50 -7.96 3.02 11.77
N GLY A 51 -6.77 3.58 11.50
CA GLY A 51 -5.63 3.68 12.40
C GLY A 51 -4.41 2.87 11.93
N THR A 52 -3.21 3.38 12.19
CA THR A 52 -1.93 2.67 11.99
C THR A 52 -0.89 3.19 12.99
N SER A 53 0.25 2.49 13.13
CA SER A 53 1.33 2.95 14.01
C SER A 53 2.21 4.00 13.34
N VAL A 54 2.79 4.91 14.13
CA VAL A 54 3.79 5.88 13.65
C VAL A 54 4.98 5.16 12.99
N LYS A 55 5.36 4.00 13.52
CA LYS A 55 6.43 3.17 12.95
C LYS A 55 6.11 2.68 11.54
N ASN A 56 4.85 2.32 11.26
CA ASN A 56 4.43 1.90 9.92
C ASN A 56 4.55 3.06 8.92
N MET A 57 4.13 4.26 9.31
CA MET A 57 4.30 5.46 8.48
C MET A 57 5.77 5.82 8.28
N GLY A 58 6.59 5.68 9.33
CA GLY A 58 8.06 5.83 9.24
C GLY A 58 8.69 4.82 8.29
N HIS A 59 8.22 3.57 8.29
CA HIS A 59 8.70 2.54 7.36
C HIS A 59 8.38 2.88 5.90
N TYR A 60 7.15 3.37 5.66
CA TYR A 60 6.74 3.80 4.33
C TYR A 60 7.60 4.98 3.85
N ALA A 61 7.84 5.98 4.71
CA ALA A 61 8.71 7.11 4.41
C ALA A 61 10.17 6.69 4.14
N GLN A 62 10.71 5.73 4.88
CA GLN A 62 12.04 5.15 4.59
C GLN A 62 12.09 4.51 3.21
N SER A 63 11.04 3.76 2.84
CA SER A 63 10.96 3.07 1.56
C SER A 63 10.89 4.05 0.38
N ILE A 64 10.13 5.14 0.53
CA ILE A 64 10.05 6.23 -0.46
C ILE A 64 11.39 6.94 -0.59
N ARG A 65 11.98 7.38 0.53
CA ARG A 65 13.21 8.18 0.54
C ARG A 65 14.39 7.41 -0.05
N ASP A 66 14.51 6.13 0.28
CA ASP A 66 15.66 5.31 -0.10
C ASP A 66 15.43 4.54 -1.43
N ASP A 67 14.22 4.58 -2.00
CA ASP A 67 13.77 3.76 -3.15
C ASP A 67 14.06 2.25 -2.96
N THR A 68 13.70 1.73 -1.78
CA THR A 68 13.98 0.33 -1.39
C THR A 68 12.73 -0.43 -0.97
N PHE A 69 12.76 -1.75 -1.19
CA PHE A 69 11.78 -2.70 -0.63
C PHE A 69 12.49 -3.59 0.39
N ARG A 70 12.57 -3.11 1.63
CA ARG A 70 13.33 -3.74 2.73
C ARG A 70 12.62 -3.63 4.07
N ARG A 71 13.12 -4.33 5.08
CA ARG A 71 12.58 -4.23 6.46
C ARG A 71 12.81 -2.82 7.04
N TYR A 72 12.09 -2.50 8.12
CA TYR A 72 12.22 -1.20 8.80
C TYR A 72 13.65 -0.95 9.26
N ASP A 73 14.16 0.24 8.96
CA ASP A 73 15.46 0.69 9.45
C ASP A 73 15.32 1.28 10.86
N TYR A 74 15.90 0.61 11.86
CA TYR A 74 15.90 1.10 13.23
C TYR A 74 17.07 2.04 13.55
N GLY A 75 17.96 2.25 12.59
CA GLY A 75 19.16 3.05 12.73
C GLY A 75 20.34 2.28 13.30
N CYS A 76 21.53 2.82 13.00
CA CYS A 76 22.80 2.37 13.52
C CYS A 76 23.79 3.53 13.52
N SER A 77 24.34 3.88 14.68
CA SER A 77 25.28 4.99 14.83
C SER A 77 26.75 4.57 14.69
N CYS A 78 27.01 3.29 14.46
CA CYS A 78 28.37 2.79 14.27
C CYS A 78 28.94 3.21 12.91
N SER A 79 30.26 3.36 12.85
CA SER A 79 30.97 3.49 11.58
C SER A 79 30.87 2.20 10.78
N LYS A 80 30.47 2.32 9.51
CA LYS A 80 30.43 1.20 8.54
C LYS A 80 31.82 0.79 8.04
N LEU A 81 32.88 1.52 8.40
CA LEU A 81 34.27 1.20 8.02
C LEU A 81 34.84 0.02 8.82
N LEU A 82 34.23 -0.33 9.96
CA LEU A 82 34.66 -1.44 10.80
C LEU A 82 33.68 -2.63 10.69
N PRO A 83 34.14 -3.87 10.92
CA PRO A 83 33.26 -5.03 10.98
C PRO A 83 32.14 -4.87 12.00
N ILE A 84 30.94 -5.35 11.65
CA ILE A 84 29.76 -5.25 12.53
C ILE A 84 29.93 -5.95 13.88
N SER A 85 30.79 -6.96 13.96
CA SER A 85 31.12 -7.65 15.21
C SER A 85 31.62 -6.67 16.28
N LEU A 86 32.37 -5.62 15.88
CA LEU A 86 32.92 -4.60 16.77
C LEU A 86 31.90 -3.51 17.18
N CYS A 87 30.77 -3.42 16.50
CA CYS A 87 29.73 -2.43 16.80
C CYS A 87 28.88 -2.86 18.01
N LEU A 88 28.68 -2.01 19.00
CA LEU A 88 27.84 -2.35 20.15
C LEU A 88 26.35 -2.36 19.76
N SER A 89 25.63 -3.43 20.09
CA SER A 89 24.18 -3.55 19.80
C SER A 89 23.35 -2.43 20.46
N ALA A 90 23.82 -1.87 21.57
CA ALA A 90 23.17 -0.74 22.25
C ALA A 90 23.09 0.54 21.40
N ILE A 91 24.05 0.75 20.48
CA ILE A 91 24.10 1.92 19.58
C ILE A 91 23.77 1.55 18.12
N CYS A 92 23.37 0.31 17.89
CA CYS A 92 23.03 -0.21 16.57
C CYS A 92 21.86 -1.18 16.66
N LYS A 93 20.66 -0.63 16.57
CA LYS A 93 19.43 -1.40 16.71
C LYS A 93 19.20 -2.34 15.54
N ASN A 94 19.67 -1.98 14.34
CA ASN A 94 19.71 -2.92 13.21
C ASN A 94 20.58 -4.14 13.50
N LYS A 95 21.75 -3.99 14.13
CA LYS A 95 22.56 -5.14 14.57
C LYS A 95 21.78 -6.00 15.56
N ALA A 96 21.14 -5.39 16.55
CA ALA A 96 20.38 -6.11 17.57
C ALA A 96 19.24 -6.95 16.98
N ILE A 97 18.59 -6.47 15.91
CA ILE A 97 17.38 -7.09 15.34
C ILE A 97 17.70 -7.98 14.14
N TYR A 98 18.68 -7.61 13.32
CA TYR A 98 19.00 -8.24 12.03
C TYR A 98 20.40 -8.83 11.96
N GLY A 99 21.29 -8.47 12.89
CA GLY A 99 22.71 -8.83 12.81
C GLY A 99 23.49 -8.08 11.72
N THR A 100 22.89 -7.07 11.08
CA THR A 100 23.44 -6.31 9.96
C THR A 100 23.35 -4.80 10.21
N PHE A 101 24.17 -4.00 9.53
CA PHE A 101 24.13 -2.54 9.65
C PHE A 101 22.85 -1.96 9.05
N GLU A 102 22.44 -2.53 7.92
CA GLU A 102 21.24 -2.18 7.18
C GLU A 102 20.19 -3.28 7.33
N PRO A 103 18.89 -2.93 7.34
CA PRO A 103 17.83 -3.93 7.28
C PRO A 103 17.91 -4.77 5.99
N PRO A 104 17.61 -6.08 6.05
CA PRO A 104 17.62 -6.93 4.88
C PRO A 104 16.48 -6.57 3.92
N THR A 105 16.74 -6.73 2.62
CA THR A 105 15.75 -6.53 1.56
C THR A 105 14.75 -7.68 1.51
N TYR A 106 13.53 -7.40 1.06
CA TYR A 106 12.58 -8.44 0.70
C TYR A 106 12.90 -8.93 -0.71
N ASP A 107 13.35 -10.18 -0.80
CA ASP A 107 13.70 -10.81 -2.06
C ASP A 107 12.45 -11.33 -2.78
N LEU A 108 11.95 -10.53 -3.72
CA LEU A 108 10.75 -10.84 -4.49
C LEU A 108 10.90 -12.10 -5.36
N SER A 109 12.13 -12.50 -5.71
CA SER A 109 12.37 -13.75 -6.45
C SER A 109 12.01 -15.01 -5.66
N LYS A 110 11.80 -14.88 -4.34
CA LYS A 110 11.41 -15.98 -3.45
C LYS A 110 9.90 -16.11 -3.25
N MET A 111 9.08 -15.35 -3.99
CA MET A 111 7.62 -15.46 -3.92
C MET A 111 7.17 -16.86 -4.38
N LYS A 112 6.47 -17.61 -3.51
CA LYS A 112 6.11 -19.02 -3.73
C LYS A 112 4.75 -19.25 -4.38
N TYR A 113 3.95 -18.20 -4.60
CA TYR A 113 2.56 -18.31 -5.09
C TYR A 113 2.38 -17.54 -6.40
N PRO A 114 2.78 -18.11 -7.54
CA PRO A 114 2.91 -17.39 -8.81
C PRO A 114 1.57 -17.20 -9.55
N ARG A 115 0.42 -17.23 -8.89
CA ARG A 115 -0.87 -17.02 -9.56
C ARG A 115 -1.44 -15.66 -9.18
N THR A 116 -0.86 -14.62 -9.77
CA THR A 116 -1.27 -13.24 -9.52
C THR A 116 -2.03 -12.68 -10.73
N HIS A 117 -3.24 -12.18 -10.48
CA HIS A 117 -3.97 -11.34 -11.42
C HIS A 117 -3.66 -9.88 -11.09
N PHE A 118 -2.97 -9.17 -11.98
CA PHE A 118 -2.57 -7.78 -11.78
C PHE A 118 -3.60 -6.81 -12.38
N ILE A 119 -4.21 -5.99 -11.54
CA ILE A 119 -5.10 -4.92 -11.98
C ILE A 119 -4.45 -3.59 -11.62
N THR A 120 -4.19 -2.76 -12.62
CA THR A 120 -3.41 -1.52 -12.47
C THR A 120 -4.20 -0.30 -12.91
N GLY A 121 -4.09 0.79 -12.15
CA GLY A 121 -4.87 2.01 -12.33
C GLY A 121 -4.02 3.10 -12.97
N ALA A 122 -4.51 3.68 -14.08
CA ALA A 122 -3.78 4.71 -14.81
C ALA A 122 -3.62 6.03 -14.01
N GLN A 123 -4.47 6.26 -13.01
CA GLN A 123 -4.45 7.45 -12.16
C GLN A 123 -3.95 7.14 -10.74
N ASP A 124 -3.45 5.92 -10.48
CA ASP A 124 -2.95 5.54 -9.16
C ASP A 124 -1.60 6.20 -8.84
N THR A 125 -1.60 7.07 -7.82
CA THR A 125 -0.42 7.80 -7.37
C THR A 125 0.37 7.09 -6.28
N LEU A 126 -0.14 5.99 -5.72
CA LEU A 126 0.55 5.17 -4.69
C LEU A 126 1.18 3.92 -5.30
N ALA A 127 0.43 3.19 -6.12
CA ALA A 127 0.91 2.05 -6.89
C ALA A 127 1.19 2.48 -8.34
N THR A 128 2.16 3.37 -8.52
CA THR A 128 2.45 4.01 -9.80
C THR A 128 2.89 3.00 -10.87
N ALA A 129 2.64 3.31 -12.14
CA ALA A 129 3.11 2.50 -13.26
C ALA A 129 4.64 2.24 -13.21
N LYS A 130 5.42 3.23 -12.76
CA LYS A 130 6.88 3.12 -12.62
C LYS A 130 7.27 2.07 -11.58
N ASP A 131 6.64 2.07 -10.42
CA ASP A 131 6.95 1.11 -9.37
C ASP A 131 6.42 -0.28 -9.69
N LEU A 132 5.32 -0.38 -10.44
CA LEU A 132 4.81 -1.64 -10.97
C LEU A 132 5.78 -2.28 -11.98
N VAL A 133 6.45 -1.49 -12.84
CA VAL A 133 7.52 -2.02 -13.70
C VAL A 133 8.68 -2.59 -12.87
N LYS A 134 9.11 -1.88 -11.81
CA LYS A 134 10.13 -2.40 -10.88
C LYS A 134 9.68 -3.69 -10.23
N LEU A 135 8.44 -3.75 -9.73
CA LEU A 135 7.85 -4.95 -9.11
C LEU A 135 7.86 -6.11 -10.10
N ARG A 136 7.30 -5.93 -11.31
CA ARG A 136 7.26 -6.96 -12.36
C ARG A 136 8.63 -7.54 -12.67
N SER A 137 9.66 -6.68 -12.79
CA SER A 137 11.03 -7.12 -13.12
C SER A 137 11.70 -8.00 -12.05
N ARG A 138 11.20 -7.96 -10.80
CA ARG A 138 11.77 -8.69 -9.66
C ARG A 138 10.96 -9.93 -9.27
N LEU A 139 9.78 -10.11 -9.83
CA LEU A 139 8.94 -11.29 -9.58
C LEU A 139 9.44 -12.49 -10.38
N PRO A 140 9.27 -13.73 -9.87
CA PRO A 140 9.56 -14.93 -10.63
C PRO A 140 8.77 -14.99 -11.93
N SER A 141 9.39 -15.55 -12.97
CA SER A 141 8.70 -15.81 -14.24
C SER A 141 7.43 -16.63 -14.02
N GLY A 142 6.35 -16.27 -14.72
CA GLY A 142 5.05 -16.92 -14.59
C GLY A 142 4.22 -16.49 -13.36
N THR A 143 4.71 -15.56 -12.53
CA THR A 143 3.98 -15.07 -11.34
C THR A 143 2.71 -14.29 -11.68
N ILE A 144 2.70 -13.63 -12.83
CA ILE A 144 1.56 -12.87 -13.33
C ILE A 144 0.96 -13.68 -14.47
N PHE A 145 -0.21 -14.26 -14.24
CA PHE A 145 -0.90 -15.07 -15.26
C PHE A 145 -1.91 -14.24 -16.07
N SER A 146 -2.32 -13.09 -15.55
CA SER A 146 -3.29 -12.20 -16.18
C SER A 146 -3.08 -10.78 -15.68
N GLU A 147 -3.26 -9.81 -16.57
CA GLU A 147 -3.03 -8.41 -16.27
C GLU A 147 -4.02 -7.50 -17.00
N ASN A 148 -4.62 -6.56 -16.26
CA ASN A 148 -5.58 -5.58 -16.75
C ASN A 148 -5.14 -4.15 -16.36
N ASN A 149 -5.39 -3.20 -17.24
CA ASN A 149 -5.22 -1.77 -17.00
C ASN A 149 -6.59 -1.11 -16.99
N VAL A 150 -6.86 -0.27 -15.98
CA VAL A 150 -8.15 0.41 -15.77
C VAL A 150 -7.93 1.90 -15.52
N GLN A 151 -8.94 2.72 -15.79
CA GLN A 151 -8.89 4.18 -15.56
C GLN A 151 -9.27 4.52 -14.11
N TYR A 152 -8.50 3.98 -13.16
CA TYR A 152 -8.73 4.08 -11.72
C TYR A 152 -7.61 4.82 -11.00
N GLY A 153 -7.99 5.57 -9.96
CA GLY A 153 -7.11 5.96 -8.86
C GLY A 153 -7.01 4.84 -7.80
N HIS A 154 -6.17 5.03 -6.78
CA HIS A 154 -5.85 3.99 -5.80
C HIS A 154 -7.06 3.51 -4.98
N LEU A 155 -8.04 4.38 -4.73
CA LEU A 155 -9.22 4.01 -3.95
C LEU A 155 -10.36 3.43 -4.78
N ASP A 156 -10.33 3.59 -6.11
CA ASP A 156 -11.39 3.10 -7.00
C ASP A 156 -11.54 1.59 -6.95
N TYR A 157 -10.46 0.85 -6.67
CA TYR A 157 -10.49 -0.59 -6.45
C TYR A 157 -11.44 -1.04 -5.34
N THR A 158 -11.86 -0.13 -4.46
CA THR A 158 -12.82 -0.41 -3.37
C THR A 158 -14.04 0.52 -3.38
N TRP A 159 -13.88 1.78 -3.82
CA TRP A 159 -14.91 2.82 -3.71
C TRP A 159 -15.59 3.17 -5.03
N ALA A 160 -15.06 2.73 -6.18
CA ALA A 160 -15.68 3.05 -7.45
C ALA A 160 -17.05 2.38 -7.58
N THR A 161 -18.04 3.15 -8.00
CA THR A 161 -19.42 2.68 -8.23
C THR A 161 -19.49 1.60 -9.30
N ASN A 162 -18.56 1.63 -10.27
CA ASN A 162 -18.45 0.65 -11.34
C ASN A 162 -17.43 -0.48 -11.06
N ALA A 163 -16.83 -0.56 -9.87
CA ALA A 163 -15.82 -1.58 -9.54
C ALA A 163 -16.33 -3.01 -9.74
N ASN A 164 -17.63 -3.24 -9.49
CA ASN A 164 -18.24 -4.55 -9.76
C ASN A 164 -18.11 -4.98 -11.22
N GLU A 165 -18.36 -4.05 -12.14
CA GLU A 165 -18.40 -4.30 -13.57
C GLU A 165 -16.99 -4.34 -14.17
N VAL A 166 -16.13 -3.42 -13.74
CA VAL A 166 -14.79 -3.25 -14.32
C VAL A 166 -13.79 -4.27 -13.77
N ILE A 167 -13.84 -4.62 -12.48
CA ILE A 167 -12.80 -5.44 -11.85
C ILE A 167 -13.31 -6.66 -11.08
N TYR A 168 -14.42 -6.58 -10.34
CA TYR A 168 -14.81 -7.69 -9.44
C TYR A 168 -15.36 -8.90 -10.20
N LYS A 169 -16.17 -8.69 -11.26
CA LYS A 169 -16.66 -9.80 -12.10
C LYS A 169 -15.51 -10.56 -12.75
N ASP A 170 -14.52 -9.85 -13.31
CA ASP A 170 -13.32 -10.48 -13.88
C ASP A 170 -12.51 -11.21 -12.80
N MET A 171 -12.25 -10.56 -11.65
CA MET A 171 -11.55 -11.17 -10.52
C MET A 171 -12.18 -12.51 -10.10
N ILE A 172 -13.52 -12.55 -9.93
CA ILE A 172 -14.23 -13.78 -9.58
C ILE A 172 -14.08 -14.84 -10.68
N ALA A 173 -14.18 -14.45 -11.95
CA ALA A 173 -13.97 -15.37 -13.07
C ALA A 173 -12.54 -15.93 -13.08
N LYS A 174 -11.51 -15.11 -12.82
CA LYS A 174 -10.11 -15.55 -12.71
C LYS A 174 -9.91 -16.50 -11.52
N MET A 175 -10.53 -16.24 -10.38
CA MET A 175 -10.45 -17.14 -9.21
C MET A 175 -11.00 -18.53 -9.55
N LYS A 176 -12.14 -18.61 -10.26
CA LYS A 176 -12.73 -19.90 -10.70
C LYS A 176 -11.82 -20.72 -11.61
N LEU A 177 -10.91 -20.10 -12.36
CA LEU A 177 -9.94 -20.83 -13.19
C LEU A 177 -8.99 -21.71 -12.39
N PHE A 178 -8.82 -21.41 -11.09
CA PHE A 178 -7.88 -22.10 -10.20
C PHE A 178 -8.57 -22.78 -9.01
N GLU A 179 -9.91 -22.80 -8.99
CA GLU A 179 -10.66 -23.54 -7.98
C GLU A 179 -10.32 -25.04 -8.08
N GLY A 180 -9.98 -25.65 -6.94
CA GLY A 180 -9.57 -27.05 -6.86
C GLY A 180 -8.21 -27.38 -7.48
N LYS A 181 -7.40 -26.38 -7.90
CA LYS A 181 -6.06 -26.60 -8.46
C LYS A 181 -4.97 -26.29 -7.43
N GLU A 182 -4.21 -27.30 -7.03
CA GLU A 182 -3.02 -27.13 -6.21
C GLU A 182 -1.94 -26.29 -6.93
N TYR A 183 -1.00 -25.75 -6.15
CA TYR A 183 0.13 -24.94 -6.64
C TYR A 183 1.28 -25.80 -7.12
#